data_AF-A0AA91GPI1-F1
#
_entry.id   AF-A0AA91GPI1-F1
#
_cell.length_a   1.000
_cell.length_b   1.000
_cell.length_c   1.000
_cell.angle_alpha   90.00
_cell.angle_beta   90.00
_cell.angle_gamma   90.00
#
_symmetry.space_group_name_H-M   'P 1'
#
loop_
_entity.id
_entity.type
_entity.pdbx_description
1 polymer ?
#
loop_
_entity_poly.entity_id
_entity_poly.type
_entity_poly.pdbx_seq_one_letter_code
_entity_poly.pdbx_strand_id
1 'polypeptide(L)'
;MSKELREVMKQADALTPDEQLRLIAYLTQRLQHCEITRKPRRNVMEFAGIAPNHLGGMDAQEYITRMRRGEFPELEIEEMESRKQESGFSR
;
A
#
# COMPACT_ATOMS: atom_id res chain seq x y z
N MET A 1 30.88 10.74 8.67
CA MET A 1 31.35 9.34 8.57
C MET A 1 32.03 8.94 9.86
N SER A 2 31.65 7.80 10.44
CA SER A 2 32.33 7.26 11.64
C SER A 2 33.78 6.88 11.31
N LYS A 3 34.63 6.79 12.34
CA LYS A 3 36.04 6.36 12.17
C LYS A 3 36.11 4.94 11.60
N GLU A 4 35.30 4.05 12.13
CA GLU A 4 35.18 2.64 11.71
C GLU A 4 34.82 2.51 10.23
N LEU A 5 33.84 3.30 9.75
CA LEU A 5 33.42 3.24 8.34
C LEU A 5 34.56 3.66 7.39
N ARG A 6 35.35 4.65 7.76
CA ARG A 6 36.51 5.08 6.96
C ARG A 6 37.60 4.01 6.89
N GLU A 7 37.80 3.25 7.97
CA GLU A 7 38.77 2.15 8.00
C GLU A 7 38.30 0.98 7.13
N VAL A 8 37.00 0.63 7.19
CA VAL A 8 36.41 -0.40 6.32
C VAL A 8 36.50 0.00 4.85
N MET A 9 36.28 1.28 4.50
CA MET A 9 36.44 1.75 3.12
C MET A 9 37.88 1.59 2.63
N LYS A 10 38.88 2.00 3.44
CA LYS A 10 40.29 1.81 3.09
C LYS A 10 40.66 0.33 2.89
N GLN A 11 40.10 -0.56 3.71
CA GLN A 11 40.32 -1.99 3.57
C GLN A 11 39.65 -2.55 2.31
N ALA A 12 38.44 -2.08 1.98
CA ALA A 12 37.72 -2.47 0.77
C ALA A 12 38.44 -2.00 -0.50
N ASP A 13 39.03 -0.81 -0.49
CA ASP A 13 39.80 -0.27 -1.63
C ASP A 13 41.09 -1.06 -1.90
N ALA A 14 41.63 -1.76 -0.90
CA ALA A 14 42.81 -2.61 -1.04
C ALA A 14 42.49 -4.01 -1.59
N LEU A 15 41.21 -4.39 -1.68
CA LEU A 15 40.77 -5.68 -2.22
C LEU A 15 40.80 -5.68 -3.75
N THR A 16 40.93 -6.85 -4.33
CA THR A 16 40.72 -7.03 -5.78
C THR A 16 39.25 -6.79 -6.15
N PRO A 17 38.93 -6.46 -7.42
CA PRO A 17 37.54 -6.25 -7.86
C PRO A 17 36.61 -7.43 -7.54
N ASP A 18 37.10 -8.67 -7.66
CA ASP A 18 36.32 -9.87 -7.33
C ASP A 18 36.02 -9.98 -5.83
N GLU A 19 36.98 -9.64 -4.98
CA GLU A 19 36.80 -9.63 -3.52
C GLU A 19 35.87 -8.49 -3.07
N GLN A 20 35.93 -7.34 -3.73
CA GLN A 20 34.98 -6.25 -3.49
C GLN A 20 33.54 -6.69 -3.81
N LEU A 21 33.33 -7.40 -4.94
CA LEU A 21 32.01 -7.95 -5.29
C LEU A 21 31.53 -8.97 -4.26
N ARG A 22 32.43 -9.84 -3.77
CA ARG A 22 32.10 -10.80 -2.68
C ARG A 22 31.74 -10.08 -1.38
N LEU A 23 32.46 -9.01 -1.03
CA LEU A 23 32.16 -8.19 0.15
C LEU A 23 30.79 -7.52 0.03
N ILE A 24 30.46 -6.96 -1.14
CA ILE A 24 29.14 -6.38 -1.40
C ILE A 24 28.04 -7.44 -1.24
N ALA A 25 28.22 -8.63 -1.81
CA ALA A 25 27.26 -9.73 -1.70
C ALA A 25 27.05 -10.14 -0.23
N TYR A 26 28.13 -10.31 0.53
CA TYR A 26 28.08 -10.65 1.95
C TYR A 26 27.34 -9.59 2.78
N LEU A 27 27.65 -8.30 2.58
CA LEU A 27 26.98 -7.21 3.28
C LEU A 27 25.49 -7.15 2.91
N THR A 28 25.16 -7.32 1.64
CA THR A 28 23.78 -7.32 1.15
C THR A 28 22.98 -8.47 1.75
N GLN A 29 23.55 -9.67 1.76
CA GLN A 29 22.92 -10.86 2.37
C GLN A 29 22.68 -10.64 3.87
N ARG A 30 23.66 -10.10 4.61
CA ARG A 30 23.48 -9.78 6.03
C ARG A 30 22.37 -8.76 6.26
N LEU A 31 22.29 -7.73 5.43
CA LEU A 31 21.24 -6.70 5.52
C LEU A 31 19.85 -7.23 5.15
N GLN A 32 19.74 -8.29 4.34
CA GLN A 32 18.47 -8.96 4.07
C GLN A 32 17.96 -9.74 5.29
N HIS A 33 18.86 -10.27 6.12
CA HIS A 33 18.54 -11.07 7.31
C HIS A 33 18.39 -10.22 8.57
N CYS A 34 19.05 -9.06 8.61
CA CYS A 34 18.63 -8.00 9.50
C CYS A 34 17.21 -7.62 9.05
N GLU A 35 16.22 -7.98 9.85
CA GLU A 35 14.89 -7.40 9.76
C GLU A 35 15.06 -5.88 9.81
N ILE A 36 15.23 -5.25 8.63
CA ILE A 36 14.71 -3.92 8.38
C ILE A 36 13.25 -4.15 8.73
N THR A 37 12.91 -3.83 9.97
CA THR A 37 11.56 -3.86 10.50
C THR A 37 10.79 -2.96 9.57
N ARG A 38 10.29 -3.55 8.48
CA ARG A 38 9.36 -2.91 7.57
C ARG A 38 8.24 -2.59 8.52
N LYS A 39 8.15 -1.33 8.94
CA LYS A 39 6.95 -0.83 9.61
C LYS A 39 5.80 -1.46 8.86
N PRO A 40 4.95 -2.30 9.49
CA PRO A 40 3.86 -2.92 8.79
C PRO A 40 3.13 -1.79 8.06
N ARG A 41 2.97 -1.93 6.74
CA ARG A 41 2.40 -0.89 5.88
C ARG A 41 0.91 -0.77 6.21
N ARG A 42 0.61 -0.13 7.34
CA ARG A 42 -0.72 0.08 7.92
C ARG A 42 -1.49 -1.22 8.19
N ASN A 43 -2.37 -1.19 9.17
CA ASN A 43 -3.28 -2.31 9.40
C ASN A 43 -4.36 -2.25 8.31
N VAL A 44 -4.53 -3.32 7.52
CA VAL A 44 -5.58 -3.35 6.47
C VAL A 44 -6.98 -3.19 7.07
N MET A 45 -7.15 -3.56 8.35
CA MET A 45 -8.39 -3.31 9.09
C MET A 45 -8.67 -1.81 9.30
N GLU A 46 -7.72 -0.90 9.06
CA GLU A 46 -7.98 0.55 9.02
C GLU A 46 -9.01 0.90 7.94
N PHE A 47 -9.16 0.09 6.89
CA PHE A 47 -10.15 0.30 5.83
C PHE A 47 -11.51 -0.34 6.12
N ALA A 48 -11.62 -1.18 7.15
CA ALA A 48 -12.87 -1.84 7.49
C ALA A 48 -13.88 -0.80 8.01
N GLY A 49 -15.04 -0.70 7.35
CA GLY A 49 -16.09 0.25 7.73
C GLY A 49 -15.91 1.68 7.21
N ILE A 50 -14.85 1.98 6.44
CA ILE A 50 -14.70 3.30 5.77
C ILE A 50 -15.84 3.56 4.78
N ALA A 51 -16.42 2.50 4.21
CA ALA A 51 -17.50 2.64 3.25
C ALA A 51 -18.71 1.76 3.59
N PRO A 52 -19.51 2.10 4.62
CA PRO A 52 -20.62 1.24 5.03
C PRO A 52 -21.72 1.12 3.97
N ASN A 53 -21.87 2.09 3.05
CA ASN A 53 -22.92 2.08 2.01
C ASN A 53 -22.58 2.85 0.72
N HIS A 54 -21.30 3.10 0.40
CA HIS A 54 -20.95 3.95 -0.77
C HIS A 54 -21.38 3.38 -2.12
N LEU A 55 -21.65 2.08 -2.20
CA LEU A 55 -22.13 1.42 -3.42
C LEU A 55 -23.66 1.18 -3.37
N GLY A 56 -24.38 1.86 -2.48
CA GLY A 56 -25.82 1.66 -2.28
C GLY A 56 -26.19 0.24 -1.79
N GLY A 57 -25.24 -0.49 -1.20
CA GLY A 57 -25.39 -1.90 -0.81
C GLY A 57 -25.04 -2.91 -1.93
N MET A 58 -24.56 -2.45 -3.09
CA MET A 58 -24.08 -3.30 -4.18
C MET A 58 -22.73 -3.94 -3.85
N ASP A 59 -22.50 -5.16 -4.33
CA ASP A 59 -21.18 -5.80 -4.27
C ASP A 59 -20.13 -5.00 -5.06
N ALA A 60 -18.90 -4.93 -4.52
CA ALA A 60 -17.83 -4.12 -5.12
C ALA A 60 -17.44 -4.59 -6.53
N GLN A 61 -17.50 -5.89 -6.80
CA GLN A 61 -17.18 -6.44 -8.12
C GLN A 61 -18.30 -6.18 -9.12
N GLU A 62 -19.56 -6.23 -8.68
CA GLU A 62 -20.72 -5.91 -9.50
C GLU A 62 -20.69 -4.44 -9.96
N TYR A 63 -20.38 -3.53 -9.05
CA TYR A 63 -20.21 -2.10 -9.36
C TYR A 63 -19.18 -1.85 -10.46
N ILE A 64 -17.97 -2.43 -10.32
CA ILE A 64 -16.89 -2.30 -11.31
C ILE A 64 -17.31 -2.90 -12.66
N THR A 65 -18.07 -3.99 -12.64
CA THR A 65 -18.55 -4.66 -13.86
C THR A 65 -19.53 -3.76 -14.63
N ARG A 66 -20.47 -3.11 -13.93
CA ARG A 66 -21.41 -2.14 -14.53
C ARG A 66 -20.68 -0.91 -15.08
N MET A 67 -19.74 -0.35 -14.32
CA MET A 67 -18.86 0.75 -14.76
C MET A 67 -18.12 0.42 -16.07
N ARG A 68 -17.57 -0.79 -16.20
CA ARG A 68 -16.89 -1.23 -17.43
C ARG A 68 -17.81 -1.37 -18.64
N ARG A 69 -19.12 -1.56 -18.42
CA ARG A 69 -20.15 -1.62 -19.47
C ARG A 69 -20.68 -0.22 -19.86
N GLY A 70 -20.22 0.83 -19.18
CA GLY A 70 -20.69 2.20 -19.40
C GLY A 70 -22.00 2.53 -18.68
N GLU A 71 -22.40 1.69 -17.73
CA GLU A 71 -23.47 2.02 -16.78
C GLU A 71 -22.84 2.83 -15.63
N PHE A 72 -23.53 3.85 -15.12
CA PHE A 72 -23.05 4.72 -14.04
C PHE A 72 -23.91 4.54 -12.78
N PRO A 73 -23.65 3.50 -11.96
CA PRO A 73 -24.47 3.20 -10.78
C PRO A 73 -24.50 4.34 -9.75
N GLU A 74 -23.48 5.22 -9.73
CA GLU A 74 -23.39 6.38 -8.84
C GLU A 74 -24.62 7.27 -8.91
N LEU A 75 -25.12 7.56 -10.12
CA LEU A 75 -26.29 8.42 -10.34
C LEU A 75 -27.57 7.78 -9.80
N GLU A 76 -27.71 6.46 -9.93
CA GLU A 76 -28.85 5.70 -9.40
C GLU A 76 -28.82 5.70 -7.86
N ILE A 77 -27.63 5.51 -7.28
CA ILE A 77 -27.42 5.50 -5.82
C ILE A 77 -27.74 6.88 -5.24
N GLU A 78 -27.26 7.96 -5.85
CA GLU A 78 -27.53 9.35 -5.43
C GLU A 78 -29.02 9.70 -5.51
N GLU A 79 -29.73 9.27 -6.57
CA GLU A 79 -31.16 9.49 -6.72
C GLU A 79 -31.99 8.70 -5.69
N MET A 80 -31.55 7.48 -5.35
CA MET A 80 -32.15 6.68 -4.28
C MET A 80 -31.92 7.28 -2.89
N GLU A 81 -30.73 7.81 -2.63
CA GLU A 81 -30.41 8.49 -1.37
C GLU A 81 -31.20 9.79 -1.22
N SER A 82 -31.32 10.57 -2.30
CA SER A 82 -32.09 11.81 -2.33
C SER A 82 -33.58 11.56 -2.04
N ARG A 83 -34.18 10.54 -2.68
CA ARG A 83 -35.57 10.12 -2.40
C ARG A 83 -35.78 9.64 -0.96
N LYS A 84 -34.81 8.92 -0.37
CA LYS A 84 -34.87 8.52 1.03
C LYS A 84 -34.84 9.73 1.97
N GLN A 85 -34.02 10.73 1.68
CA GLN A 85 -33.95 11.97 2.47
C GLN A 85 -35.27 12.78 2.40
N GLU A 86 -35.89 12.88 1.23
CA GLU A 86 -37.19 13.55 1.05
C GLU A 86 -38.33 12.83 1.78
N SER A 87 -38.37 11.50 1.73
CA SER A 87 -39.37 10.70 2.45
C SER A 87 -39.21 10.71 3.98
N GLY A 88 -38.02 11.05 4.48
CA GLY A 88 -37.73 11.21 5.90
C GLY A 88 -38.12 12.57 6.49
N PHE A 89 -38.50 13.54 5.65
CA PHE A 89 -38.83 14.92 6.07
C PHE A 89 -40.34 15.17 6.30
N SER A 90 -41.19 14.16 6.13
CA SER A 90 -42.59 14.20 6.57
C SER A 90 -42.78 13.56 7.94
N ARG A 91 -42.38 14.27 9.01
CA ARG A 91 -42.89 14.11 10.38
C ARG A 91 -42.88 15.44 11.10
#